data_AF-U4LCV1-F1
#
_entry.id   AF-U4LCV1-F1
#
_cell.length_a   1.000
_cell.length_b   1.000
_cell.length_c   1.000
_cell.angle_alpha   90.00
_cell.angle_beta   90.00
_cell.angle_gamma   90.00
#
_symmetry.space_group_name_H-M   'P 1'
#
loop_
_entity.id
_entity.type
_entity.pdbx_description
1 polymer ?
#
loop_
_entity_poly.entity_id
_entity_poly.type
_entity_poly.pdbx_seq_one_letter_code
_entity_poly.pdbx_strand_id
1 'polypeptide(L)'
;MKFSLLFPILFSTISVNALKIMPLGDSITNPGCWRAILYNLLNSYHPAAQISFVGTQVSSGCDFFKGSYDGRNEGHAGWLATDIANNGHLVEWLKETKPDVVMMHLGTNDVWRGIPTEKIIEAYGKMVEQMRGSKRDVKILVNCPVPEDE
;
A
#
# COMPACT_ATOMS: atom_id res chain seq x y z
N MET A 1 58.72 4.93 26.46
CA MET A 1 57.42 4.23 26.40
C MET A 1 56.42 5.12 25.66
N LYS A 2 56.01 4.77 24.44
CA LYS A 2 54.95 5.46 23.68
C LYS A 2 53.63 4.72 23.93
N PHE A 3 52.67 5.36 24.58
CA PHE A 3 51.29 4.87 24.67
C PHE A 3 50.51 5.40 23.47
N SER A 4 50.09 4.51 22.58
CA SER A 4 49.18 4.85 21.47
C SER A 4 47.76 4.53 21.90
N LEU A 5 46.93 5.55 22.10
CA LEU A 5 45.50 5.41 22.35
C LEU A 5 44.79 5.26 21.00
N LEU A 6 44.39 4.03 20.68
CA LEU A 6 43.46 3.75 19.58
C LEU A 6 42.03 4.01 20.07
N PHE A 7 41.43 5.12 19.64
CA PHE A 7 40.01 5.39 19.82
C PHE A 7 39.22 4.64 18.72
N PRO A 8 38.31 3.72 19.05
CA PRO A 8 37.47 3.08 18.06
C PRO A 8 36.46 4.10 17.54
N ILE A 9 36.51 4.39 16.24
CA ILE A 9 35.47 5.16 15.56
C ILE A 9 34.25 4.24 15.44
N LEU A 10 33.24 4.47 16.28
CA LEU A 10 31.92 3.85 16.15
C LEU A 10 31.24 4.44 14.92
N PHE A 11 31.18 3.67 13.83
CA PHE A 11 30.31 3.97 12.71
C PHE A 11 28.88 3.60 13.08
N SER A 12 28.03 4.61 13.29
CA SER A 12 26.58 4.38 13.37
C SER A 12 26.08 4.07 11.97
N THR A 13 25.62 2.85 11.73
CA THR A 13 24.93 2.54 10.48
C THR A 13 23.57 3.22 10.51
N ILE A 14 23.29 4.07 9.52
CA ILE A 14 21.92 4.55 9.30
C ILE A 14 21.15 3.34 8.76
N SER A 15 20.33 2.72 9.61
CA SER A 15 19.34 1.75 9.15
C SER A 15 18.27 2.52 8.39
N VAL A 16 18.36 2.51 7.06
CA VAL A 16 17.26 2.94 6.20
C VAL A 16 16.17 1.88 6.33
N ASN A 17 15.08 2.21 7.01
CA ASN A 17 13.91 1.34 7.03
C ASN A 17 13.32 1.27 5.62
N ALA A 18 12.95 0.07 5.20
CA ALA A 18 12.23 -0.15 3.96
C ALA A 18 10.97 0.73 3.89
N LEU A 19 10.78 1.45 2.78
CA LEU A 19 9.57 2.22 2.55
C LEU A 19 8.40 1.26 2.29
N LYS A 20 7.46 1.19 3.22
CA LYS A 20 6.29 0.31 3.16
C LYS A 20 5.15 0.97 2.40
N ILE A 21 4.76 0.38 1.29
CA ILE A 21 3.66 0.83 0.46
C ILE A 21 2.56 -0.22 0.51
N MET A 22 1.33 0.17 0.85
CA MET A 22 0.15 -0.70 0.80
C MET A 22 -0.64 -0.37 -0.48
N PRO A 23 -0.64 -1.25 -1.48
CA PRO A 23 -1.64 -1.23 -2.55
C PRO A 23 -2.98 -1.71 -1.97
N LEU A 24 -3.92 -0.79 -1.78
CA LEU A 24 -5.26 -1.04 -1.25
C LEU A 24 -6.28 -0.94 -2.39
N GLY A 25 -7.10 -1.97 -2.60
CA GLY A 25 -8.12 -1.85 -3.62
C GLY A 25 -8.99 -3.08 -3.83
N ASP A 26 -9.64 -3.13 -4.99
CA ASP A 26 -10.46 -4.25 -5.43
C ASP A 26 -9.75 -5.12 -6.49
N SER A 27 -10.53 -5.70 -7.42
CA SER A 27 -10.04 -6.51 -8.55
C SER A 27 -9.04 -5.77 -9.44
N ILE A 28 -9.10 -4.43 -9.50
CA ILE A 28 -8.13 -3.61 -10.25
C ILE A 28 -6.75 -3.66 -9.58
N THR A 29 -6.71 -3.81 -8.25
CA THR A 29 -5.45 -3.96 -7.50
C THR A 29 -4.94 -5.41 -7.56
N ASN A 30 -5.81 -6.41 -7.41
CA ASN A 30 -5.44 -7.83 -7.47
C ASN A 30 -6.56 -8.62 -8.17
N PRO A 31 -6.32 -9.28 -9.33
CA PRO A 31 -5.03 -9.79 -9.84
C PRO A 31 -4.21 -8.87 -10.78
N GLY A 32 -4.46 -7.55 -10.81
CA GLY A 32 -3.82 -6.62 -11.75
C GLY A 32 -2.28 -6.61 -11.78
N CYS A 33 -1.68 -6.43 -12.97
CA CYS A 33 -0.22 -6.44 -13.19
C CYS A 33 0.51 -5.13 -12.88
N TRP A 34 -0.21 -4.01 -12.72
CA TRP A 34 0.41 -2.68 -12.57
C TRP A 34 1.34 -2.60 -11.36
N ARG A 35 1.08 -3.38 -10.30
CA ARG A 35 1.92 -3.45 -9.11
C ARG A 35 3.32 -3.98 -9.42
N ALA A 36 3.43 -5.00 -10.27
CA ALA A 36 4.73 -5.54 -10.67
C ALA A 36 5.54 -4.51 -11.46
N ILE A 37 4.89 -3.81 -12.38
CA ILE A 37 5.51 -2.75 -13.18
C ILE A 37 5.98 -1.62 -12.26
N LEU A 38 5.11 -1.14 -11.37
CA LEU A 38 5.43 -0.06 -10.44
C LEU A 38 6.57 -0.43 -9.49
N TYR A 39 6.55 -1.64 -8.91
CA TYR A 39 7.60 -2.11 -8.01
C TYR A 39 8.98 -2.10 -8.69
N ASN A 40 9.04 -2.59 -9.93
CA ASN A 40 10.29 -2.61 -10.70
C ASN A 40 10.77 -1.20 -11.05
N LEU A 41 9.86 -0.30 -11.43
CA LEU A 41 10.20 1.11 -11.68
C LEU A 41 10.72 1.80 -10.42
N LEU A 42 10.04 1.63 -9.28
CA LEU A 42 10.47 2.25 -8.02
C LEU A 42 11.85 1.75 -7.58
N ASN A 43 12.13 0.44 -7.68
CA ASN A 43 13.45 -0.10 -7.33
C ASN A 43 14.54 0.33 -8.32
N SER A 44 14.20 0.50 -9.60
CA SER A 44 15.13 1.01 -10.62
C SER A 44 15.49 2.48 -10.38
N TYR A 45 14.49 3.34 -10.14
CA TYR A 45 14.71 4.78 -9.95
C TYR A 45 15.18 5.15 -8.53
N HIS A 46 14.86 4.34 -7.53
CA HIS A 46 15.16 4.61 -6.11
C HIS A 46 15.74 3.39 -5.38
N PRO A 47 16.90 2.84 -5.81
CA PRO A 47 17.46 1.60 -5.24
C PRO A 47 17.79 1.71 -3.74
N ALA A 48 18.06 2.90 -3.23
CA ALA A 48 18.34 3.13 -1.81
C ALA A 48 17.08 3.14 -0.91
N ALA A 49 15.87 3.25 -1.47
CA ALA A 49 14.63 3.38 -0.73
C ALA A 49 14.13 2.06 -0.12
N GLN A 50 14.70 0.92 -0.54
CA GLN A 50 14.33 -0.43 -0.08
C GLN A 50 12.81 -0.63 -0.07
N ILE A 51 12.18 -0.53 -1.23
CA ILE A 51 10.72 -0.57 -1.35
C ILE A 51 10.18 -1.93 -0.88
N SER A 52 9.16 -1.93 -0.03
CA SER A 52 8.42 -3.13 0.36
C SER A 52 6.93 -2.91 0.15
N PHE A 53 6.29 -3.80 -0.60
CA PHE A 53 4.84 -3.81 -0.64
C PHE A 53 4.31 -4.59 0.57
N VAL A 54 3.23 -4.08 1.16
CA VAL A 54 2.64 -4.66 2.37
C VAL A 54 1.14 -4.83 2.21
N GLY A 55 0.59 -5.78 2.96
CA GLY A 55 -0.80 -6.22 2.88
C GLY A 55 -0.93 -7.68 3.28
N THR A 56 -2.14 -8.14 3.53
CA THR A 56 -2.43 -9.52 3.93
C THR A 56 -2.54 -10.47 2.75
N GLN A 57 -2.84 -9.96 1.56
CA GLN A 57 -2.92 -10.73 0.33
C GLN A 57 -1.55 -10.87 -0.33
N VAL A 58 -1.41 -11.94 -1.11
CA VAL A 58 -0.35 -12.13 -2.08
C VAL A 58 -0.94 -12.04 -3.49
N SER A 59 -0.15 -11.57 -4.46
CA SER A 59 -0.58 -11.50 -5.85
C SER A 59 -1.14 -12.83 -6.33
N SER A 60 -2.36 -12.80 -6.83
CA SER A 60 -2.90 -13.80 -7.73
C SER A 60 -2.80 -13.25 -9.15
N GLY A 61 -2.39 -14.05 -10.13
CA GLY A 61 -2.17 -13.58 -11.50
C GLY A 61 -0.86 -12.82 -11.74
N CYS A 62 -0.71 -12.29 -12.95
CA CYS A 62 0.51 -11.64 -13.43
C CYS A 62 1.76 -12.54 -13.43
N ASP A 63 1.60 -13.81 -13.82
CA ASP A 63 2.66 -14.84 -13.72
C ASP A 63 3.94 -14.50 -14.50
N PHE A 64 3.84 -13.67 -15.55
CA PHE A 64 5.00 -13.19 -16.31
C PHE A 64 6.04 -12.48 -15.41
N PHE A 65 5.60 -11.84 -14.32
CA PHE A 65 6.47 -11.16 -13.36
C PHE A 65 6.74 -11.98 -12.09
N LYS A 66 6.36 -13.25 -12.03
CA LYS A 66 6.50 -14.08 -10.82
C LYS A 66 7.94 -14.10 -10.32
N GLY A 67 8.14 -13.79 -9.04
CA GLY A 67 9.45 -13.75 -8.38
C GLY A 67 10.28 -12.49 -8.68
N SER A 68 9.82 -11.59 -9.54
CA SER A 68 10.52 -10.34 -9.86
C SER A 68 10.11 -9.15 -9.00
N TYR A 69 9.05 -9.27 -8.20
CA TYR A 69 8.52 -8.18 -7.38
C TYR A 69 7.91 -8.67 -6.06
N ASP A 70 7.76 -7.75 -5.10
CA ASP A 70 7.01 -8.00 -3.88
C ASP A 70 5.50 -8.00 -4.18
N GLY A 71 4.90 -9.19 -4.17
CA GLY A 71 3.50 -9.39 -4.54
C GLY A 71 2.49 -9.04 -3.45
N ARG A 72 2.92 -8.60 -2.26
CA ARG A 72 1.99 -8.30 -1.18
C ARG A 72 1.08 -7.12 -1.53
N ASN A 73 -0.17 -7.20 -1.09
CA ASN A 73 -1.18 -6.18 -1.36
C ASN A 73 -2.39 -6.35 -0.43
N GLU A 74 -3.30 -5.40 -0.51
CA GLU A 74 -4.61 -5.41 0.13
C GLU A 74 -5.72 -5.23 -0.93
N GLY A 75 -5.59 -5.99 -2.03
CA GLY A 75 -6.52 -6.04 -3.15
C GLY A 75 -7.53 -7.17 -2.99
N HIS A 76 -8.81 -6.83 -2.90
CA HIS A 76 -9.90 -7.79 -2.66
C HIS A 76 -10.96 -7.71 -3.76
N ALA A 77 -10.94 -8.65 -4.70
CA ALA A 77 -11.87 -8.67 -5.82
C ALA A 77 -13.34 -8.64 -5.35
N GLY A 78 -14.12 -7.72 -5.92
CA GLY A 78 -15.54 -7.56 -5.63
C GLY A 78 -15.87 -6.79 -4.34
N TRP A 79 -14.88 -6.38 -3.55
CA TRP A 79 -15.10 -5.65 -2.30
C TRP A 79 -15.42 -4.17 -2.54
N LEU A 80 -16.20 -3.60 -1.62
CA LEU A 80 -16.67 -2.23 -1.65
C LEU A 80 -15.86 -1.36 -0.67
N ALA A 81 -15.62 -0.10 -1.03
CA ALA A 81 -15.03 0.90 -0.14
C ALA A 81 -15.86 1.07 1.14
N THR A 82 -17.18 1.11 0.98
CA THR A 82 -18.13 1.25 2.08
C THR A 82 -18.03 0.11 3.08
N ASP A 83 -17.97 -1.13 2.62
CA ASP A 83 -17.81 -2.31 3.49
C ASP A 83 -16.44 -2.34 4.18
N ILE A 84 -15.36 -2.06 3.44
CA ILE A 84 -14.00 -1.97 3.99
C ILE A 84 -13.94 -0.96 5.14
N ALA A 85 -14.49 0.23 4.94
CA ALA A 85 -14.47 1.30 5.91
C ALA A 85 -15.34 0.98 7.13
N ASN A 86 -16.53 0.41 6.91
CA ASN A 86 -17.55 0.25 7.95
C ASN A 86 -17.37 -0.98 8.82
N ASN A 87 -16.81 -2.06 8.28
CA ASN A 87 -16.66 -3.31 9.00
C ASN A 87 -15.29 -3.46 9.68
N GLY A 88 -14.46 -2.40 9.64
CA GLY A 88 -13.19 -2.35 10.37
C GLY A 88 -12.02 -3.09 9.71
N HIS A 89 -12.21 -3.63 8.50
CA HIS A 89 -11.18 -4.36 7.77
C HIS A 89 -9.88 -3.57 7.62
N LEU A 90 -9.98 -2.29 7.21
CA LEU A 90 -8.80 -1.44 7.05
C LEU A 90 -8.02 -1.24 8.35
N VAL A 91 -8.69 -1.17 9.49
CA VAL A 91 -8.04 -1.00 10.80
C VAL A 91 -7.16 -2.20 11.13
N GLU A 92 -7.63 -3.41 10.84
CA GLU A 92 -6.88 -4.65 11.06
C GLU A 92 -5.64 -4.71 10.15
N TRP A 93 -5.80 -4.43 8.86
CA TRP A 93 -4.70 -4.40 7.89
C TRP A 93 -3.64 -3.36 8.25
N LEU A 94 -4.06 -2.16 8.65
CA LEU A 94 -3.16 -1.09 9.07
C LEU A 94 -2.38 -1.46 10.34
N LYS A 95 -3.02 -2.16 11.29
CA LYS A 95 -2.37 -2.61 12.53
C LYS A 95 -1.28 -3.65 12.24
N GLU A 96 -1.54 -4.56 11.32
CA GLU A 96 -0.61 -5.63 10.93
C GLU A 96 0.59 -5.09 10.14
N THR A 97 0.33 -4.23 9.16
CA THR A 97 1.33 -3.89 8.13
C THR A 97 2.07 -2.57 8.40
N LYS A 98 1.39 -1.60 9.05
CA LYS A 98 1.88 -0.25 9.37
C LYS A 98 2.53 0.44 8.15
N PRO A 99 1.78 0.72 7.08
CA PRO A 99 2.34 1.29 5.86
C PRO A 99 2.75 2.76 6.05
N ASP A 100 3.77 3.18 5.29
CA ASP A 100 4.18 4.58 5.16
C ASP A 100 3.35 5.30 4.09
N VAL A 101 2.96 4.57 3.05
CA VAL A 101 2.15 5.03 1.93
C VAL A 101 1.00 4.06 1.71
N VAL A 102 -0.22 4.57 1.53
CA VAL A 102 -1.36 3.79 1.05
C VAL A 102 -1.74 4.31 -0.34
N MET A 103 -1.76 3.42 -1.32
CA MET A 103 -2.25 3.70 -2.67
C MET A 103 -3.62 3.04 -2.81
N MET A 104 -4.68 3.84 -2.85
CA MET A 104 -6.06 3.39 -2.79
C MET A 104 -6.74 3.47 -4.16
N HIS A 105 -7.27 2.33 -4.62
CA HIS A 105 -8.10 2.20 -5.81
C HIS A 105 -9.35 1.38 -5.47
N LEU A 106 -10.43 2.07 -5.12
CA LEU A 106 -11.71 1.47 -4.68
C LEU A 106 -12.88 2.25 -5.28
N GLY A 107 -14.11 1.76 -5.09
CA GLY A 107 -15.33 2.49 -5.47
C GLY A 107 -16.02 1.97 -6.73
N THR A 108 -15.30 1.26 -7.61
CA THR A 108 -15.91 0.63 -8.80
C THR A 108 -17.06 -0.31 -8.41
N ASN A 109 -16.81 -1.18 -7.44
CA ASN A 109 -17.80 -2.12 -6.92
C ASN A 109 -18.98 -1.45 -6.20
N ASP A 110 -18.75 -0.33 -5.53
CA ASP A 110 -19.80 0.46 -4.88
C ASP A 110 -20.74 1.05 -5.94
N VAL A 111 -20.17 1.67 -6.99
CA VAL A 111 -20.94 2.25 -8.11
C VAL A 111 -21.76 1.19 -8.83
N TRP A 112 -21.16 0.05 -9.19
CA TRP A 112 -21.86 -1.06 -9.84
C TRP A 112 -23.01 -1.64 -9.02
N ARG A 113 -22.95 -1.53 -7.69
CA ARG A 113 -24.01 -1.98 -6.78
C ARG A 113 -25.02 -0.88 -6.45
N GLY A 114 -24.92 0.28 -7.09
CA GLY A 114 -25.84 1.40 -6.90
C GLY A 114 -25.69 2.08 -5.54
N ILE A 115 -24.52 2.01 -4.91
CA ILE A 115 -24.25 2.76 -3.68
C ILE A 115 -24.16 4.26 -4.02
N PRO A 116 -24.90 5.14 -3.32
CA PRO A 116 -24.85 6.58 -3.56
C PRO A 116 -23.44 7.15 -3.41
N THR A 117 -23.08 8.10 -4.28
CA THR A 117 -21.74 8.71 -4.27
C THR A 117 -21.40 9.32 -2.91
N GLU A 118 -22.39 9.91 -2.24
CA GLU A 118 -22.24 10.51 -0.91
C GLU A 118 -21.75 9.47 0.10
N LYS A 119 -22.24 8.22 0.03
CA LYS A 119 -21.83 7.13 0.92
C LYS A 119 -20.42 6.64 0.63
N ILE A 120 -20.01 6.65 -0.64
CA ILE A 120 -18.64 6.34 -1.04
C ILE A 120 -17.67 7.39 -0.50
N ILE A 121 -18.03 8.68 -0.61
CA ILE A 121 -17.22 9.79 -0.08
C ILE A 121 -17.16 9.76 1.46
N GLU A 122 -18.26 9.47 2.14
CA GLU A 122 -18.26 9.24 3.60
C GLU A 122 -17.29 8.11 4.00
N ALA A 123 -17.31 6.98 3.27
CA ALA A 123 -16.40 5.87 3.51
C ALA A 123 -14.94 6.26 3.27
N TYR A 124 -14.64 7.04 2.23
CA TYR A 124 -13.30 7.56 1.97
C TYR A 124 -12.82 8.46 3.10
N GLY A 125 -13.67 9.35 3.61
CA GLY A 125 -13.37 10.18 4.78
C GLY A 125 -12.99 9.34 6.00
N LYS A 126 -13.81 8.33 6.30
CA LYS A 126 -13.55 7.39 7.40
C LYS A 126 -12.26 6.61 7.22
N MET A 127 -11.95 6.15 6.00
CA MET A 127 -10.69 5.46 5.71
C MET A 127 -9.47 6.37 5.92
N VAL A 128 -9.54 7.65 5.52
CA VAL A 128 -8.48 8.63 5.78
C VAL A 128 -8.25 8.81 7.28
N GLU A 129 -9.31 8.89 8.08
CA GLU A 129 -9.22 8.96 9.54
C GLU A 129 -8.58 7.70 10.13
N GLN A 130 -8.98 6.51 9.68
CA GLN A 130 -8.41 5.24 10.10
C GLN A 130 -6.90 5.16 9.78
N MET A 131 -6.50 5.54 8.56
CA MET A 131 -5.08 5.56 8.15
C MET A 131 -4.26 6.52 9.01
N ARG A 132 -4.75 7.75 9.23
CA ARG A 132 -4.06 8.75 10.07
C ARG A 132 -4.07 8.40 11.55
N GLY A 133 -5.08 7.66 12.00
CA GLY A 133 -5.15 7.08 13.35
C GLY A 133 -4.11 6.00 13.58
N SER A 134 -3.80 5.19 12.56
CA SER A 134 -2.72 4.19 12.61
C SER A 134 -1.34 4.83 12.53
N LYS A 135 -1.14 5.75 11.58
CA LYS A 135 0.13 6.47 11.39
C LYS A 135 -0.14 7.91 10.95
N ARG A 136 0.18 8.87 11.83
CA ARG A 136 -0.17 10.29 11.64
C ARG A 136 0.40 10.91 10.36
N ASP A 137 1.58 10.48 9.94
CA ASP A 137 2.33 11.03 8.80
C ASP A 137 2.19 10.22 7.50
N VAL A 138 1.32 9.19 7.49
CA VAL A 138 1.03 8.34 6.33
C VAL A 138 0.71 9.18 5.09
N LYS A 139 1.27 8.79 3.95
CA LYS A 139 0.93 9.39 2.65
C LYS A 139 -0.21 8.59 2.02
N ILE A 140 -1.25 9.28 1.59
CA ILE A 140 -2.44 8.65 1.03
C ILE A 140 -2.56 9.13 -0.41
N LEU A 141 -2.50 8.20 -1.35
CA LEU A 141 -2.73 8.44 -2.77
C LEU A 141 -4.08 7.80 -3.12
N VAL A 142 -5.03 8.61 -3.55
CA VAL A 142 -6.36 8.14 -3.94
C VAL A 142 -6.46 8.24 -5.45
N ASN A 143 -6.74 7.12 -6.11
CA ASN A 143 -6.96 7.12 -7.54
C ASN A 143 -8.42 7.37 -7.88
N CYS A 144 -8.67 8.01 -9.02
CA CYS A 144 -10.00 8.02 -9.63
C CYS A 144 -10.31 6.60 -10.15
N PRO A 145 -11.52 6.05 -9.94
CA PRO A 145 -11.93 4.82 -10.60
C PRO A 145 -11.72 4.91 -12.11
N VAL A 146 -11.24 3.83 -12.72
CA VAL A 146 -11.03 3.78 -14.18
C VAL A 146 -12.38 3.99 -14.87
N PRO A 147 -12.49 4.88 -15.87
CA PRO A 147 -13.69 4.96 -16.70
C PRO A 147 -13.96 3.60 -17.33
N GLU A 148 -15.20 3.15 -17.31
CA GLU A 148 -15.61 2.04 -18.15
C GLU A 148 -16.19 2.58 -19.46
N ASP A 149 -15.75 1.97 -20.55
CA ASP A 149 -16.38 2.17 -21.86
C ASP A 149 -17.73 1.45 -21.84
N GLU A 150 -18.79 2.12 -22.30
CA GLU A 150 -20.09 1.47 -22.61
C GLU A 150 -19.99 0.50 -23.79
#